data_AF-A0A4Y2N4A3-F1
#
_entry.id   AF-A0A4Y2N4A3-F1
#
_cell.length_a   1.000
_cell.length_b   1.000
_cell.length_c   1.000
_cell.angle_alpha   90.00
_cell.angle_beta   90.00
_cell.angle_gamma   90.00
#
_symmetry.space_group_name_H-M   'P 1'
#
loop_
_entity.id
_entity.type
_entity.pdbx_description
1 polymer ?
#
loop_
_entity_poly.entity_id
_entity_poly.type
_entity_poly.pdbx_seq_one_letter_code
_entity_poly.pdbx_strand_id
1 'polypeptide(L)'
;MDTGKVIDVDVLSKYCTCKNKKNHETSCKSNFRGSSGMMEVKGACNIFKRSLTFHNARYTKYLGDGDFKAFEAIAKENIYEDEFQVEKLECIDHVMKRMGRDFED
;
A
#
# COMPACT_ATOMS: atom_id res chain seq x y z
N MET A 1 -16.63 11.20 -13.03
CA MET A 1 -17.22 11.65 -11.75
C MET A 1 -16.38 11.06 -10.65
N ASP A 2 -15.73 11.91 -9.85
CA ASP A 2 -15.09 11.48 -8.60
C ASP A 2 -16.17 11.48 -7.51
N THR A 3 -16.36 10.34 -6.84
CA THR A 3 -17.38 10.21 -5.79
C THR A 3 -16.83 10.49 -4.40
N GLY A 4 -15.50 10.59 -4.25
CA GLY A 4 -14.83 10.72 -2.95
C GLY A 4 -15.03 9.52 -2.02
N LYS A 5 -15.62 8.41 -2.49
CA LYS A 5 -15.91 7.23 -1.68
C LYS A 5 -14.77 6.23 -1.76
N VAL A 6 -14.45 5.62 -0.62
CA VAL A 6 -13.54 4.48 -0.55
C VAL A 6 -14.22 3.26 -1.20
N ILE A 7 -13.56 2.66 -2.18
CA ILE A 7 -14.08 1.49 -2.91
C ILE A 7 -13.43 0.18 -2.46
N ASP A 8 -12.25 0.22 -1.86
CA ASP A 8 -11.51 -0.96 -1.40
C ASP A 8 -10.66 -0.64 -0.16
N VAL A 9 -10.45 -1.62 0.71
CA VAL A 9 -9.61 -1.53 1.90
C VAL A 9 -8.92 -2.86 2.20
N ASP A 10 -7.61 -2.82 2.47
CA ASP A 10 -6.86 -3.98 2.96
C ASP A 10 -6.33 -3.71 4.36
N VAL A 11 -6.72 -4.56 5.31
CA VAL A 11 -6.37 -4.38 6.73
C VAL A 11 -5.34 -5.42 7.12
N LEU A 12 -4.11 -4.97 7.32
CA LEU A 12 -3.01 -5.81 7.79
C LEU A 12 -2.73 -5.55 9.27
N SER A 13 -2.39 -6.61 10.00
CA SER A 13 -2.02 -6.55 11.41
C SER A 13 -0.89 -7.52 11.71
N LYS A 14 0.17 -6.99 12.30
CA LYS A 14 1.25 -7.78 12.93
C LYS A 14 0.96 -8.11 14.40
N TYR A 15 -0.09 -7.52 14.96
CA TYR A 15 -0.36 -7.62 16.39
C TYR A 15 -1.03 -8.95 16.71
N CYS A 16 -0.41 -9.70 17.62
CA CYS A 16 -0.89 -11.00 18.09
C CYS A 16 -0.95 -10.99 19.62
N THR A 17 -2.11 -11.37 20.16
CA THR A 17 -2.36 -11.54 21.61
C THR A 17 -2.50 -13.00 22.01
N CYS A 18 -2.21 -13.95 21.11
CA CYS A 18 -2.33 -15.37 21.41
C CYS A 18 -1.38 -15.72 22.55
N LYS A 19 -1.91 -16.43 23.55
CA LYS A 19 -1.14 -16.85 24.72
C LYS A 19 0.01 -17.78 24.35
N ASN A 20 -0.16 -18.54 23.27
CA ASN A 20 0.81 -19.52 22.80
C ASN A 20 1.38 -19.11 21.43
N LYS A 21 2.67 -18.78 21.37
CA LYS A 21 3.33 -18.34 20.12
C LYS A 21 3.54 -19.46 19.09
N LYS A 22 3.48 -20.72 19.52
CA LYS A 22 3.72 -21.92 18.68
C LYS A 22 2.44 -22.46 18.02
N ASN A 23 1.34 -22.44 18.77
CA ASN A 23 0.01 -22.82 18.27
C ASN A 23 -0.82 -21.55 18.20
N HIS A 24 -0.81 -20.91 17.02
CA HIS A 24 -1.67 -19.76 16.80
C HIS A 24 -3.11 -20.21 17.01
N GLU A 25 -3.80 -19.60 17.97
CA GLU A 25 -5.21 -19.86 18.16
C GLU A 25 -5.95 -19.45 16.87
N THR A 26 -7.02 -20.18 16.54
CA THR A 26 -7.92 -19.83 15.44
C THR A 26 -8.51 -18.41 15.57
N SER A 27 -8.47 -17.84 16.77
CA SER A 27 -8.90 -16.48 17.10
C SER A 27 -7.87 -15.39 16.78
N CYS A 28 -6.66 -15.73 16.29
CA CYS A 28 -5.65 -14.72 16.05
C CYS A 28 -6.04 -13.75 14.93
N LYS A 29 -5.89 -12.45 15.19
CA LYS A 29 -6.13 -11.37 14.21
C LYS A 29 -4.87 -10.96 13.44
N SER A 30 -3.70 -11.50 13.78
CA SER A 30 -2.47 -11.21 13.05
C SER A 30 -2.49 -11.93 11.70
N ASN A 31 -2.41 -11.17 10.62
CA ASN A 31 -2.42 -11.66 9.25
C ASN A 31 -1.17 -11.22 8.45
N PHE A 32 -0.21 -10.57 9.11
CA PHE A 32 1.01 -10.08 8.46
C PHE A 32 2.26 -10.43 9.28
N ARG A 33 3.32 -10.83 8.57
CA ARG A 33 4.65 -11.07 9.12
C ARG A 33 5.65 -10.19 8.37
N GLY A 34 6.46 -9.43 9.10
CA GLY A 34 7.43 -8.49 8.53
C GLY A 34 7.51 -7.19 9.32
N SER A 35 8.20 -6.19 8.77
CA SER A 35 8.28 -4.85 9.37
C SER A 35 6.97 -4.09 9.16
N SER A 36 6.70 -3.08 10.01
CA SER A 36 5.52 -2.23 9.85
C SER A 36 5.50 -1.51 8.50
N GLY A 37 6.67 -1.06 7.99
CA GLY A 37 6.75 -0.40 6.69
C GLY A 37 6.38 -1.31 5.52
N MET A 38 6.62 -2.63 5.64
CA MET A 38 6.21 -3.58 4.59
C MET A 38 4.70 -3.83 4.57
N MET A 39 3.95 -3.40 5.58
CA MET A 39 2.49 -3.52 5.59
C MET A 39 1.86 -2.60 4.53
N GLU A 40 2.37 -1.37 4.37
CA GLU A 40 1.93 -0.46 3.31
C GLU A 40 2.16 -1.09 1.92
N VAL A 41 3.39 -1.58 1.69
CA VAL A 41 3.76 -2.26 0.43
C VAL A 41 2.82 -3.43 0.14
N LYS A 42 2.61 -4.31 1.11
CA LYS A 42 1.76 -5.49 0.94
C LYS A 42 0.30 -5.13 0.71
N GLY A 43 -0.23 -4.18 1.48
CA GLY A 43 -1.61 -3.74 1.37
C GLY A 43 -1.89 -3.08 0.02
N ALA A 44 -1.00 -2.19 -0.42
CA ALA A 44 -1.14 -1.54 -1.72
C ALA A 44 -1.10 -2.55 -2.87
N CYS A 45 -0.15 -3.50 -2.87
CA CYS A 45 -0.12 -4.56 -3.88
C CYS A 45 -1.39 -5.42 -3.86
N ASN A 46 -1.92 -5.78 -2.67
CA ASN A 46 -3.13 -6.59 -2.56
C ASN A 46 -4.35 -5.88 -3.19
N ILE A 47 -4.52 -4.58 -2.90
CA ILE A 47 -5.61 -3.75 -3.45
C ILE A 47 -5.51 -3.66 -4.97
N PHE A 48 -4.33 -3.33 -5.50
CA PHE A 48 -4.15 -3.25 -6.95
C PHE A 48 -4.40 -4.62 -7.62
N LYS A 49 -3.92 -5.73 -7.03
CA LYS A 49 -4.10 -7.08 -7.60
C LYS A 49 -5.56 -7.49 -7.73
N ARG A 50 -6.40 -7.13 -6.75
CA ARG A 50 -7.83 -7.48 -6.77
C ARG A 50 -8.72 -6.44 -7.44
N SER A 51 -8.15 -5.32 -7.92
CA SER A 51 -8.90 -4.24 -8.57
C SER A 51 -9.78 -4.72 -9.74
N LEU A 52 -9.22 -5.54 -10.64
CA LEU A 52 -9.96 -6.10 -11.78
C LEU A 52 -11.03 -7.10 -11.34
N THR A 53 -10.72 -7.96 -10.38
CA THR A 53 -11.63 -9.03 -9.96
C THR A 53 -12.78 -8.53 -9.08
N PHE A 54 -12.53 -7.56 -8.20
CA PHE A 54 -13.53 -7.06 -7.25
C PHE A 54 -14.34 -5.89 -7.82
N HIS A 55 -13.72 -5.06 -8.66
CA HIS A 55 -14.31 -3.80 -9.11
C HIS A 55 -14.35 -3.64 -10.63
N ASN A 56 -13.78 -4.58 -11.39
CA ASN A 56 -13.62 -4.47 -12.85
C ASN A 56 -13.02 -3.11 -13.27
N ALA A 57 -12.04 -2.62 -12.49
CA ALA A 57 -11.46 -1.30 -12.63
C ALA A 57 -9.93 -1.35 -12.59
N ARG A 58 -9.28 -0.45 -13.32
CA ARG A 58 -7.83 -0.22 -13.24
C ARG A 58 -7.55 1.00 -12.36
N TYR A 59 -6.64 0.83 -11.40
CA TYR A 59 -6.16 1.92 -10.56
C TYR A 59 -4.94 2.53 -11.22
N THR A 60 -5.06 3.79 -11.61
CA THR A 60 -4.09 4.44 -12.51
C THR A 60 -3.06 5.27 -11.79
N LYS A 61 -3.35 5.70 -10.55
CA LYS A 61 -2.51 6.58 -9.75
C LYS A 61 -2.28 5.98 -8.37
N TYR A 62 -1.08 6.17 -7.83
CA TYR A 62 -0.70 5.79 -6.48
C TYR A 62 -0.27 7.02 -5.68
N LEU A 63 -0.85 7.22 -4.50
CA LEU A 63 -0.44 8.24 -3.54
C LEU A 63 -0.15 7.55 -2.21
N GLY A 64 1.07 7.71 -1.68
CA GLY A 64 1.51 7.10 -0.41
C GLY A 64 2.38 8.04 0.41
N ASP A 65 2.77 7.62 1.62
CA ASP A 65 3.45 8.46 2.62
C ASP A 65 4.96 8.65 2.36
N GLY A 66 5.34 8.67 1.09
CA GLY A 66 6.69 9.00 0.66
C GLY A 66 7.70 7.86 0.57
N ASP A 67 7.42 6.65 1.07
CA ASP A 67 8.30 5.50 0.83
C ASP A 67 8.10 4.99 -0.62
N PHE A 68 9.14 5.10 -1.44
CA PHE A 68 9.12 4.68 -2.83
C PHE A 68 8.91 3.16 -2.99
N LYS A 69 9.16 2.38 -1.94
CA LYS A 69 9.08 0.91 -1.97
C LYS A 69 7.71 0.36 -2.34
N ALA A 70 6.62 1.00 -1.91
CA ALA A 70 5.27 0.53 -2.22
C ALA A 70 4.96 0.70 -3.70
N PHE A 71 5.29 1.86 -4.28
CA PHE A 71 5.15 2.11 -5.71
C PHE A 71 6.01 1.15 -6.54
N GLU A 72 7.28 0.96 -6.15
CA GLU A 72 8.17 0.04 -6.86
C GLU A 72 7.63 -1.40 -6.85
N ALA A 73 7.06 -1.84 -5.73
CA ALA A 73 6.44 -3.16 -5.64
C ALA A 73 5.21 -3.27 -6.56
N ILE A 74 4.33 -2.26 -6.60
CA ILE A 74 3.18 -2.25 -7.51
C ILE A 74 3.63 -2.33 -8.97
N ALA A 75 4.65 -1.54 -9.35
CA ALA A 75 5.19 -1.55 -10.71
C ALA A 75 5.78 -2.92 -11.08
N LYS A 76 6.52 -3.56 -10.17
CA LYS A 76 7.08 -4.90 -10.36
C LYS A 76 6.03 -5.99 -10.54
N GLU A 77 4.85 -5.83 -9.94
CA GLU A 77 3.75 -6.80 -10.07
C GLU A 77 3.08 -6.77 -11.46
N ASN A 78 3.34 -5.74 -12.27
CA ASN A 78 2.85 -5.59 -13.65
C ASN A 78 1.36 -5.98 -13.85
N ILE A 79 0.51 -5.50 -12.95
CA ILE A 79 -0.87 -6.01 -12.77
C ILE A 79 -1.76 -5.77 -14.01
N TYR A 80 -1.45 -4.73 -14.77
CA TYR A 80 -2.21 -4.32 -15.95
C TYR A 80 -1.45 -4.53 -17.26
N GLU A 81 -0.40 -5.35 -17.21
CA GLU A 81 0.49 -5.66 -18.34
C GLU A 81 1.24 -4.43 -18.89
N ASP A 82 2.07 -4.65 -19.91
CA ASP A 82 2.97 -3.63 -20.47
C ASP A 82 2.22 -2.44 -21.10
N GLU A 83 0.91 -2.56 -21.31
CA GLU A 83 0.06 -1.49 -21.83
C GLU A 83 -0.15 -0.35 -20.83
N PHE A 84 0.02 -0.59 -19.52
CA PHE A 84 -0.37 0.40 -18.51
C PHE A 84 0.55 0.47 -17.29
N GLN A 85 1.20 1.62 -17.12
CA GLN A 85 2.04 1.95 -15.97
C GLN A 85 1.30 2.85 -14.99
N VAL A 86 1.37 2.50 -13.70
CA VAL A 86 0.78 3.31 -12.62
C VAL A 86 1.56 4.61 -12.45
N GLU A 87 0.86 5.74 -12.35
CA GLU A 87 1.45 7.05 -12.09
C GLU A 87 1.64 7.25 -10.58
N LYS A 88 2.86 7.59 -10.16
CA LYS A 88 3.12 7.98 -8.77
C LYS A 88 2.77 9.46 -8.55
N LEU A 89 1.90 9.72 -7.58
CA LEU A 89 1.62 11.04 -7.06
C LEU A 89 2.42 11.30 -5.78
N GLU A 90 2.78 12.56 -5.55
CA GLU A 90 3.47 13.01 -4.33
C GLU A 90 2.52 13.88 -3.51
N CYS A 91 2.50 13.70 -2.19
CA CYS A 91 1.73 14.57 -1.31
C CYS A 91 2.47 15.90 -1.10
N ILE A 92 1.71 16.99 -0.91
CA ILE A 92 2.26 18.34 -0.72
C ILE A 92 3.23 18.38 0.47
N ASP A 93 2.90 17.68 1.56
CA ASP A 93 3.77 17.57 2.74
C ASP A 93 5.12 16.94 2.41
N HIS A 94 5.16 15.94 1.52
CA HIS A 94 6.41 15.37 1.04
C HIS A 94 7.20 16.39 0.23
N VAL A 95 6.55 17.09 -0.71
CA VAL A 95 7.19 18.14 -1.52
C VAL A 95 7.77 19.22 -0.61
N MET A 96 7.03 19.66 0.40
CA MET A 96 7.47 20.68 1.35
C MET A 96 8.67 20.22 2.19
N LYS A 97 8.67 18.98 2.70
CA LYS A 97 9.83 18.39 3.40
C LYS A 97 11.08 18.32 2.52
N ARG A 98 10.92 18.13 1.20
CA ARG A 98 12.05 18.13 0.26
C ARG A 98 12.61 19.53 0.10
N MET A 99 11.75 20.51 -0.17
CA MET A 99 12.14 21.92 -0.37
C MET A 99 12.82 22.53 0.87
N GLY A 100 12.38 22.18 2.08
CA GLY A 100 12.95 22.74 3.32
C GLY A 100 14.37 22.27 3.65
N ARG A 101 14.86 21.16 3.06
CA ARG A 101 16.23 20.68 3.27
C ARG A 101 17.28 21.43 2.44
N ASP A 102 16.84 22.18 1.41
CA ASP A 102 17.74 22.96 0.57
C ASP A 102 18.06 24.36 1.15
N PHE A 103 17.53 24.69 2.34
CA PHE A 103 17.72 25.98 3.02
C PHE A 103 18.51 25.89 4.34
N GLU A 104 19.08 24.72 4.68
CA GLU A 104 20.03 24.56 5.78
C GLU A 104 21.43 24.31 5.21
N ASP A 105 22.05 25.36 4.65
CA ASP A 105 23.50 25.51 4.44
C ASP A 105 23.95 26.89 4.94
#